data_AF-A0A0R2X5S1-F1
#
_entry.id   AF-A0A0R2X5S1-F1
#
_cell.length_a   1.000
_cell.length_b   1.000
_cell.length_c   1.000
_cell.angle_alpha   90.00
_cell.angle_beta   90.00
_cell.angle_gamma   90.00
#
_symmetry.space_group_name_H-M   'P 1'
#
loop_
_entity.id
_entity.type
_entity.pdbx_description
1 polymer ?
#
loop_
_entity_poly.entity_id
_entity_poly.type
_entity_poly.pdbx_seq_one_letter_code
_entity_poly.pdbx_strand_id
1 'polypeptide(L)'
;MARALGIPVFLYLVLVREEMGLAILTLVVAGATDYFDGKLARAWNQESRLGELMDPAVDRLYIISVLIAMFATQVVPLWVLALIAGRDILLGLLLIVMKSKAIPPFKVTYLGKAATFNLLYALPLLLLTDSTSGSISDAAYIFGWGFAGWGIGLYLLTGLSYARSGIKSLQRG
;
A
#
# COMPACT_ATOMS: atom_id res chain seq x y z
N MET A 1 2.46 0.25 -15.62
CA MET A 1 3.95 0.17 -15.71
C MET A 1 4.60 1.47 -15.24
N ALA A 2 3.98 2.63 -15.51
CA ALA A 2 4.44 3.92 -14.97
C ALA A 2 4.52 3.92 -13.43
N ARG A 3 3.62 3.21 -12.73
CA ARG A 3 3.69 3.01 -11.27
C ARG A 3 5.00 2.40 -10.77
N ALA A 4 5.61 1.50 -11.55
CA ALA A 4 6.88 0.86 -11.17
C ALA A 4 8.06 1.86 -11.19
N LEU A 5 8.04 2.82 -12.11
CA LEU A 5 9.05 3.90 -12.21
C LEU A 5 8.77 5.03 -11.21
N GLY A 6 7.50 5.24 -10.83
CA GLY A 6 7.12 6.20 -9.79
C GLY A 6 7.66 5.85 -8.40
N ILE A 7 7.81 4.56 -8.09
CA ILE A 7 8.33 4.06 -6.80
C ILE A 7 9.73 4.59 -6.45
N PRO A 8 10.78 4.37 -7.27
CA PRO A 8 12.13 4.84 -6.96
C PRO A 8 12.21 6.37 -6.94
N VAL A 9 11.45 7.06 -7.80
CA VAL A 9 11.40 8.53 -7.82
C VAL A 9 10.77 9.06 -6.53
N PHE A 10 9.66 8.46 -6.09
CA PHE A 10 9.01 8.78 -4.82
C PHE A 10 9.97 8.58 -3.64
N LEU A 11 10.63 7.43 -3.54
CA LEU A 11 11.60 7.16 -2.48
C LEU A 11 12.77 8.13 -2.50
N TYR A 12 13.31 8.45 -3.68
CA TYR A 12 14.39 9.42 -3.80
C TYR A 12 13.97 10.82 -3.34
N LEU A 13 12.76 11.25 -3.71
CA LEU A 13 12.23 12.56 -3.32
C LEU A 13 11.99 12.66 -1.81
N VAL A 14 11.48 11.58 -1.19
CA VAL A 14 11.24 11.55 0.26
C VAL A 14 12.54 11.40 1.06
N LEU A 15 13.43 10.47 0.67
CA LEU A 15 14.57 10.07 1.50
C LEU A 15 15.85 10.88 1.26
N VAL A 16 16.03 11.42 0.05
CA VAL A 16 17.29 12.10 -0.33
C VAL A 16 17.08 13.60 -0.49
N ARG A 17 16.00 13.99 -1.16
CA ARG A 17 15.72 15.40 -1.44
C ARG A 17 14.91 16.08 -0.33
N GLU A 18 14.18 15.30 0.47
CA GLU A 18 13.20 15.81 1.44
C GLU A 18 12.14 16.73 0.79
N GLU A 19 11.93 16.58 -0.52
CA GLU A 19 11.05 17.43 -1.34
C GLU A 19 9.64 16.84 -1.40
N MET A 20 8.91 17.05 -0.31
CA MET A 20 7.65 16.36 -0.08
C MET A 20 6.55 16.71 -1.10
N GLY A 21 6.50 17.96 -1.56
CA GLY A 21 5.55 18.39 -2.59
C GLY A 21 5.73 17.63 -3.91
N LEU A 22 6.98 17.40 -4.32
CA LEU A 22 7.30 16.62 -5.52
C LEU A 22 7.02 15.12 -5.33
N ALA A 23 7.23 14.60 -4.12
CA ALA A 23 6.91 13.21 -3.80
C ALA A 23 5.40 12.94 -3.94
N ILE A 24 4.56 13.83 -3.40
CA ILE A 24 3.10 13.74 -3.53
C ILE A 24 2.68 13.87 -4.99
N LEU A 25 3.24 14.85 -5.72
CA LEU A 25 2.97 15.02 -7.14
C LEU A 25 3.30 13.75 -7.95
N THR A 26 4.44 13.12 -7.64
CA THR A 26 4.87 11.87 -8.30
C THR A 26 3.85 10.75 -8.06
N LEU A 27 3.34 10.59 -6.84
CA LEU A 27 2.30 9.60 -6.53
C LEU A 27 0.99 9.87 -7.27
N VAL A 28 0.55 11.13 -7.29
CA VAL A 28 -0.70 11.54 -7.97
C VAL A 28 -0.59 11.31 -9.47
N VAL A 29 0.52 11.73 -10.10
CA VAL A 29 0.76 11.55 -11.53
C VAL A 29 0.89 10.07 -11.88
N ALA A 30 1.69 9.31 -11.12
CA ALA A 30 1.86 7.88 -11.36
C ALA A 30 0.53 7.10 -11.24
N GLY A 31 -0.31 7.45 -10.24
CA GLY A 31 -1.63 6.86 -10.07
C GLY A 31 -2.62 7.24 -11.19
N ALA A 32 -2.60 8.51 -11.62
CA ALA A 32 -3.42 8.97 -12.73
C ALA A 32 -3.04 8.28 -14.04
N THR A 33 -1.75 8.19 -14.36
CA THR A 33 -1.25 7.53 -15.58
C THR A 33 -1.66 6.06 -15.61
N ASP A 34 -1.49 5.32 -14.52
CA ASP A 34 -1.90 3.91 -14.46
C ASP A 34 -3.43 3.74 -14.61
N TYR A 35 -4.25 4.67 -14.11
CA TYR A 35 -5.70 4.63 -14.32
C TYR A 35 -6.07 4.83 -15.79
N PHE A 36 -5.44 5.79 -16.46
CA PHE A 36 -5.67 6.04 -17.88
C PHE A 36 -5.17 4.88 -18.75
N ASP A 37 -3.94 4.41 -18.53
CA ASP A 37 -3.36 3.27 -19.25
C ASP A 37 -4.22 2.00 -19.04
N GLY A 38 -4.69 1.74 -17.82
CA GLY A 38 -5.56 0.62 -17.52
C GLY A 38 -6.97 0.74 -18.14
N LYS A 39 -7.45 1.96 -18.42
CA LYS A 39 -8.72 2.18 -19.14
C LYS A 39 -8.55 1.99 -20.64
N LEU A 40 -7.44 2.48 -21.21
CA LEU A 40 -7.09 2.30 -22.62
C LEU A 40 -6.75 0.84 -22.96
N ALA A 41 -5.99 0.15 -22.12
CA ALA A 41 -5.65 -1.26 -22.31
C ALA A 41 -6.89 -2.17 -22.30
N ARG A 42 -7.85 -1.90 -21.40
CA ARG A 42 -9.15 -2.60 -21.37
C ARG A 42 -10.02 -2.27 -22.59
N ALA A 43 -9.97 -1.03 -23.09
CA ALA A 43 -10.68 -0.65 -24.30
C ALA A 43 -10.10 -1.32 -25.56
N TRP A 44 -8.80 -1.63 -25.57
CA TRP A 44 -8.11 -2.29 -26.69
C TRP A 44 -7.88 -3.79 -26.50
N ASN A 45 -8.38 -4.41 -25.43
CA ASN A 45 -8.18 -5.83 -25.13
C ASN A 45 -6.69 -6.25 -25.12
N GLN A 46 -5.78 -5.32 -24.83
CA GLN A 46 -4.33 -5.55 -24.80
C GLN A 46 -3.85 -5.70 -23.35
N GLU A 47 -4.33 -6.73 -22.67
CA GLU A 47 -3.76 -7.15 -21.39
C GLU A 47 -2.59 -8.11 -21.67
N SER A 48 -1.36 -7.68 -21.39
CA SER A 48 -0.19 -8.55 -21.60
C SER A 48 0.02 -9.48 -20.41
N ARG A 49 0.25 -10.77 -20.70
CA ARG A 49 0.55 -11.82 -19.71
C ARG A 49 1.76 -11.51 -18.83
N LEU A 50 2.71 -10.72 -19.37
CA LEU A 50 3.91 -10.28 -18.66
C LEU A 50 3.60 -9.15 -17.67
N GLY A 51 2.72 -8.22 -18.05
CA GLY A 51 2.19 -7.18 -17.17
C GLY A 51 1.39 -7.76 -16.00
N GLU A 52 0.55 -8.76 -16.25
CA GLU A 52 -0.25 -9.43 -15.23
C GLU A 52 0.61 -10.15 -14.18
N LEU A 53 1.76 -10.71 -14.58
CA LEU A 53 2.70 -11.34 -13.66
C LEU A 53 3.54 -10.33 -12.87
N MET A 54 3.83 -9.16 -13.46
CA MET A 54 4.61 -8.10 -12.82
C MET A 54 3.78 -7.24 -11.85
N ASP A 55 2.48 -7.10 -12.08
CA ASP A 55 1.59 -6.26 -11.27
C ASP A 55 1.64 -6.60 -9.77
N PRO A 56 1.59 -7.88 -9.34
CA PRO A 56 1.68 -8.25 -7.92
C PRO A 56 3.03 -7.91 -7.29
N ALA A 57 4.12 -7.91 -8.06
CA ALA A 57 5.45 -7.57 -7.56
C ALA A 57 5.59 -6.06 -7.38
N VAL A 58 5.12 -5.27 -8.35
CA VAL A 58 5.12 -3.80 -8.30
C VAL A 58 4.24 -3.30 -7.16
N ASP A 59 3.07 -3.91 -6.94
CA ASP A 59 2.19 -3.57 -5.81
C ASP A 59 2.87 -3.79 -4.46
N ARG A 60 3.63 -4.87 -4.34
CA ARG A 60 4.35 -5.18 -3.11
C ARG A 60 5.51 -4.23 -2.86
N LEU A 61 6.26 -3.91 -3.90
CA LEU A 61 7.32 -2.89 -3.84
C LEU A 61 6.75 -1.53 -3.46
N TYR A 62 5.57 -1.18 -3.96
CA TYR A 62 4.90 0.07 -3.63
C TYR A 62 4.53 0.13 -2.14
N ILE A 63 3.90 -0.91 -1.60
CA ILE A 63 3.57 -0.98 -0.16
C ILE A 63 4.84 -0.87 0.69
N ILE A 64 5.90 -1.61 0.35
CA ILE A 64 7.17 -1.56 1.09
C ILE A 64 7.77 -0.14 1.04
N SER A 65 7.72 0.51 -0.13
CA SER A 65 8.24 1.86 -0.31
C SER A 65 7.48 2.89 0.53
N VAL A 66 6.15 2.75 0.60
CA VAL A 66 5.30 3.58 1.47
C VAL A 66 5.66 3.34 2.94
N LEU A 67 5.87 2.10 3.38
CA LEU A 67 6.27 1.80 4.77
C LEU A 67 7.66 2.37 5.10
N ILE A 68 8.61 2.30 4.17
CA ILE A 68 9.94 2.91 4.34
C ILE A 68 9.81 4.43 4.45
N ALA A 69 9.00 5.06 3.60
CA ALA A 69 8.73 6.49 3.68
C ALA A 69 8.10 6.88 5.03
N MET A 70 7.09 6.14 5.51
CA MET A 70 6.48 6.37 6.84
C MET A 70 7.50 6.27 7.97
N PHE A 71 8.41 5.31 7.89
CA PHE A 71 9.46 5.13 8.89
C PHE A 71 10.42 6.31 8.90
N ALA A 72 10.88 6.74 7.72
CA ALA A 72 11.85 7.81 7.58
C ALA A 72 11.29 9.16 7.99
N THR A 73 10.03 9.44 7.64
CA THR A 73 9.38 10.73 7.95
C THR A 73 8.84 10.80 9.38
N GLN A 74 8.77 9.68 10.12
CA GLN A 74 8.23 9.58 11.48
C GLN A 74 6.79 10.12 11.65
N VAL A 75 6.07 10.30 10.55
CA VAL A 75 4.69 10.82 10.51
C VAL A 75 3.72 9.93 11.30
N VAL A 76 4.04 8.64 11.39
CA VAL A 76 3.23 7.67 12.12
C VAL A 76 4.07 7.03 13.23
N PRO A 77 3.52 6.82 14.43
CA PRO A 77 4.24 6.21 15.54
C PRO A 77 4.84 4.85 15.17
N LEU A 78 6.06 4.59 15.66
CA LEU A 78 6.81 3.37 15.36
C LEU A 78 6.03 2.09 15.68
N TRP A 79 5.19 2.10 16.73
CA TRP A 79 4.38 0.94 17.11
C TRP A 79 3.32 0.59 16.05
N VAL A 80 2.76 1.57 15.33
CA VAL A 80 1.82 1.33 14.23
C VAL A 80 2.55 0.68 13.06
N LEU A 81 3.73 1.21 12.73
CA LEU A 81 4.54 0.66 11.65
C LEU A 81 4.95 -0.79 11.95
N ALA A 82 5.38 -1.06 13.19
CA ALA A 82 5.71 -2.41 13.64
C ALA A 82 4.51 -3.37 13.56
N LEU A 83 3.30 -2.90 13.88
CA LEU A 83 2.07 -3.69 13.73
C LEU A 83 1.78 -4.03 12.26
N ILE A 84 1.89 -3.05 11.36
CA ILE A 84 1.66 -3.25 9.92
C ILE A 84 2.70 -4.23 9.35
N ALA A 85 4.00 -3.98 9.62
CA ALA A 85 5.09 -4.82 9.16
C ALA A 85 5.00 -6.24 9.73
N GLY A 86 4.72 -6.38 11.03
CA GLY A 86 4.57 -7.68 11.70
C GLY A 86 3.42 -8.51 11.10
N ARG A 87 2.29 -7.86 10.80
CA ARG A 87 1.17 -8.51 10.10
C ARG A 87 1.57 -9.00 8.71
N ASP A 88 2.29 -8.19 7.95
CA ASP A 88 2.71 -8.56 6.59
C ASP A 88 3.74 -9.67 6.56
N ILE A 89 4.68 -9.67 7.51
CA ILE A 89 5.61 -10.78 7.71
C ILE A 89 4.85 -12.05 8.06
N LEU A 90 3.91 -11.99 9.01
CA LEU A 90 3.12 -13.15 9.42
C LEU A 90 2.32 -13.75 8.24
N LEU A 91 1.61 -12.91 7.48
CA LEU A 91 0.87 -13.38 6.31
C LEU A 91 1.79 -13.86 5.19
N GLY A 92 2.93 -13.21 4.99
CA GLY A 92 3.96 -13.64 4.04
C GLY A 92 4.50 -15.03 4.35
N LEU A 93 4.85 -15.28 5.61
CA LEU A 93 5.29 -16.59 6.09
C LEU A 93 4.18 -17.64 5.93
N LEU A 94 2.94 -17.31 6.29
CA LEU A 94 1.80 -18.19 6.12
C LEU A 94 1.61 -18.61 4.65
N LEU A 95 1.72 -17.65 3.72
CA LEU A 95 1.66 -17.92 2.29
C LEU A 95 2.79 -18.81 1.80
N ILE A 96 4.02 -18.64 2.30
CA ILE A 96 5.17 -19.50 1.96
C ILE A 96 4.89 -20.94 2.41
N VAL A 97 4.42 -21.12 3.64
CA VAL A 97 4.09 -22.45 4.17
C VAL A 97 2.96 -23.10 3.36
N MET A 98 1.89 -22.36 3.08
CA MET A 98 0.78 -22.86 2.25
C MET A 98 1.25 -23.26 0.85
N LYS A 99 2.10 -22.44 0.22
CA LYS A 99 2.68 -22.75 -1.10
C LYS A 99 3.53 -24.03 -1.06
N SER A 100 4.31 -24.23 0.00
CA SER A 100 5.12 -25.45 0.16
C SER A 100 4.29 -26.73 0.28
N LYS A 101 3.05 -26.61 0.77
CA LYS A 101 2.07 -27.71 0.89
C LYS A 101 1.08 -27.78 -0.28
N ALA A 102 1.29 -27.01 -1.35
CA ALA A 102 0.35 -26.87 -2.47
C ALA A 102 -1.08 -26.49 -2.07
N ILE A 103 -1.24 -25.78 -0.94
CA ILE A 103 -2.54 -25.30 -0.45
C ILE A 103 -2.81 -23.93 -1.09
N PRO A 104 -4.02 -23.69 -1.65
CA PRO A 104 -4.35 -22.41 -2.26
C PRO A 104 -4.35 -21.27 -1.23
N PRO A 105 -3.90 -20.07 -1.61
CA PRO A 105 -3.81 -18.93 -0.70
C PRO A 105 -5.20 -18.45 -0.22
N PHE A 106 -5.23 -17.73 0.90
CA PHE A 106 -6.45 -17.11 1.40
C PHE A 106 -6.95 -16.01 0.45
N LYS A 107 -8.27 -15.87 0.32
CA LYS A 107 -8.89 -14.89 -0.58
C LYS A 107 -8.89 -13.50 0.05
N VAL A 108 -8.33 -12.52 -0.67
CA VAL A 108 -8.37 -11.11 -0.26
C VAL A 108 -9.81 -10.61 -0.33
N THR A 109 -10.29 -10.07 0.78
CA THR A 109 -11.63 -9.49 0.92
C THR A 109 -11.68 -8.04 0.47
N TYR A 110 -12.87 -7.54 0.12
CA TYR A 110 -13.08 -6.12 -0.20
C TYR A 110 -12.61 -5.19 0.93
N LEU A 111 -12.79 -5.60 2.19
CA LEU A 111 -12.28 -4.89 3.36
C LEU A 111 -10.75 -4.77 3.36
N GLY A 112 -10.02 -5.80 2.92
CA GLY A 112 -8.56 -5.74 2.81
C GLY A 112 -8.09 -4.78 1.74
N LYS A 113 -8.81 -4.73 0.60
CA LYS A 113 -8.55 -3.73 -0.43
C LYS A 113 -8.80 -2.32 0.09
N ALA A 114 -9.94 -2.09 0.76
CA ALA A 114 -10.27 -0.81 1.36
C ALA A 114 -9.24 -0.36 2.40
N ALA A 115 -8.73 -1.28 3.23
CA ALA A 115 -7.66 -0.99 4.19
C ALA A 115 -6.39 -0.45 3.51
N THR A 116 -5.95 -1.13 2.44
CA THR A 116 -4.77 -0.70 1.67
C THR A 116 -5.01 0.65 0.99
N PHE A 117 -6.19 0.89 0.40
CA PHE A 117 -6.52 2.19 -0.18
C PHE A 117 -6.50 3.30 0.86
N ASN A 118 -7.08 3.09 2.03
CA ASN A 118 -7.08 4.07 3.11
C ASN A 118 -5.66 4.42 3.57
N LEU A 119 -4.81 3.42 3.81
CA LEU A 119 -3.40 3.65 4.15
C LEU A 119 -2.66 4.39 3.03
N LEU A 120 -3.02 4.11 1.78
CA LEU A 120 -2.39 4.74 0.64
C LEU A 120 -2.70 6.22 0.52
N TYR A 121 -3.94 6.63 0.80
CA TYR A 121 -4.32 8.05 0.83
C TYR A 121 -3.85 8.75 2.11
N ALA A 122 -3.78 8.03 3.23
CA ALA A 122 -3.35 8.57 4.49
C ALA A 122 -1.94 9.17 4.40
N LEU A 123 -0.99 8.47 3.77
CA LEU A 123 0.39 8.92 3.71
C LEU A 123 0.56 10.28 2.98
N PRO A 124 0.14 10.46 1.72
CA PRO A 124 0.24 11.75 1.05
C PRO A 124 -0.46 12.88 1.80
N LEU A 125 -1.61 12.61 2.42
CA LEU A 125 -2.36 13.61 3.18
C LEU A 125 -1.63 14.04 4.45
N LEU A 126 -1.12 13.09 5.23
CA LEU A 126 -0.35 13.40 6.44
C LEU A 126 0.95 14.12 6.10
N LEU A 127 1.61 13.75 5.00
CA LEU A 127 2.80 14.45 4.50
C LEU A 127 2.49 15.88 4.03
N LEU A 128 1.29 16.09 3.47
CA LEU A 128 0.85 17.41 3.03
C LEU A 128 0.58 18.36 4.20
N THR A 129 0.19 17.83 5.37
CA THR A 129 0.05 18.62 6.60
C THR A 129 1.36 19.30 6.96
N ASP A 130 2.47 18.57 6.96
CA ASP A 130 3.78 19.12 7.35
C ASP A 130 4.37 20.05 6.28
N SER A 131 3.93 19.89 5.03
CA SER A 131 4.47 20.63 3.87
C SER A 131 3.72 21.93 3.56
N THR A 132 2.55 22.14 4.15
CA THR A 132 1.67 23.29 3.85
C THR A 132 1.20 23.98 5.11
N SER A 133 0.77 25.24 4.99
CA SER A 133 0.24 26.04 6.10
C SER A 133 -1.17 26.57 5.79
N GLY A 134 -1.97 26.79 6.83
CA GLY A 134 -3.33 27.32 6.72
C GLY A 134 -4.38 26.23 6.50
N SER A 135 -5.54 26.59 5.96
CA SER A 135 -6.72 25.71 5.88
C SER A 135 -6.50 24.41 5.09
N ILE A 136 -5.53 24.39 4.17
CA ILE A 136 -5.15 23.20 3.42
C ILE A 136 -4.46 22.18 4.34
N SER A 137 -3.60 22.63 5.25
CA SER A 137 -2.92 21.79 6.23
C SER A 137 -3.91 21.17 7.22
N ASP A 138 -4.86 21.97 7.71
CA ASP A 138 -5.91 21.51 8.63
C ASP A 138 -6.79 20.43 7.99
N ALA A 139 -7.21 20.64 6.75
CA ALA A 139 -7.99 19.65 6.01
C ALA A 139 -7.18 18.37 5.80
N ALA A 140 -5.91 18.50 5.37
CA ALA A 140 -5.02 17.37 5.14
C ALA A 140 -4.79 16.55 6.43
N TYR A 141 -4.68 17.22 7.58
CA TYR A 141 -4.52 16.58 8.88
C TYR A 141 -5.76 15.74 9.25
N ILE A 142 -6.96 16.33 9.13
CA ILE A 142 -8.22 15.65 9.49
C ILE A 142 -8.44 14.44 8.59
N PHE A 143 -8.33 14.62 7.26
CA PHE A 143 -8.51 13.51 6.33
C PHE A 143 -7.40 12.48 6.45
N GLY A 144 -6.14 12.91 6.59
CA GLY A 144 -4.98 12.04 6.75
C GLY A 144 -5.11 11.10 7.94
N TRP A 145 -5.43 11.63 9.13
CA TRP A 145 -5.65 10.81 10.32
C TRP A 145 -6.94 9.99 10.26
N GLY A 146 -7.99 10.50 9.61
CA GLY A 146 -9.21 9.72 9.36
C GLY A 146 -8.92 8.47 8.52
N PHE A 147 -8.24 8.65 7.39
CA PHE A 147 -7.81 7.54 6.53
C PHE A 147 -6.80 6.63 7.23
N ALA A 148 -5.85 7.18 7.98
CA ALA A 148 -4.88 6.38 8.73
C ALA A 148 -5.58 5.49 9.77
N GLY A 149 -6.46 6.06 10.60
CA GLY A 149 -7.16 5.33 11.66
C GLY A 149 -8.02 4.21 11.12
N TRP A 150 -8.88 4.51 10.14
CA TRP A 150 -9.71 3.49 9.48
C TRP A 150 -8.87 2.48 8.71
N GLY A 151 -7.82 2.94 8.02
CA GLY A 151 -6.89 2.09 7.28
C GLY A 151 -6.23 1.07 8.20
N ILE A 152 -5.57 1.52 9.27
CA ILE A 152 -4.89 0.66 10.26
C ILE A 152 -5.89 -0.32 10.88
N GLY A 153 -7.06 0.14 11.32
CA GLY A 153 -8.07 -0.71 11.93
C GLY A 153 -8.52 -1.84 11.01
N LEU A 154 -8.89 -1.51 9.77
CA LEU A 154 -9.27 -2.50 8.76
C LEU A 154 -8.10 -3.41 8.38
N TYR A 155 -6.88 -2.90 8.37
CA TYR A 155 -5.68 -3.65 8.03
C TYR A 155 -5.39 -4.76 9.04
N LEU A 156 -5.51 -4.44 10.32
CA LEU A 156 -5.35 -5.40 11.41
C LEU A 156 -6.48 -6.42 11.45
N LEU A 157 -7.73 -5.97 11.30
CA LEU A 157 -8.91 -6.85 11.28
C LEU A 157 -8.83 -7.88 10.14
N THR A 158 -8.50 -7.40 8.95
CA THR A 158 -8.35 -8.28 7.78
C THR A 158 -7.14 -9.18 7.90
N GLY A 159 -6.03 -8.68 8.47
CA GLY A 159 -4.85 -9.49 8.79
C GLY A 159 -5.17 -10.67 9.70
N LEU A 160 -5.93 -10.44 10.77
CA LEU A 160 -6.35 -11.51 11.68
C LEU A 160 -7.29 -12.51 11.00
N SER A 161 -8.25 -12.02 10.20
CA SER A 161 -9.17 -12.87 9.43
C SER A 161 -8.43 -13.78 8.44
N TYR A 162 -7.44 -13.24 7.74
CA TYR A 162 -6.62 -13.99 6.78
C TYR A 162 -5.72 -15.00 7.49
N ALA A 163 -5.09 -14.61 8.60
CA ALA A 163 -4.27 -15.52 9.40
C ALA A 163 -5.09 -16.73 9.90
N ARG A 164 -6.27 -16.47 10.49
CA ARG A 164 -7.20 -17.53 10.92
C ARG A 164 -7.62 -18.44 9.77
N SER A 165 -7.92 -17.85 8.61
CA SER A 165 -8.33 -18.61 7.43
C SER A 165 -7.20 -19.50 6.90
N GLY A 166 -5.98 -18.97 6.79
CA GLY A 166 -4.83 -19.75 6.33
C GLY A 166 -4.41 -20.85 7.29
N ILE A 167 -4.42 -20.60 8.61
CA ILE A 167 -4.15 -21.64 9.63
C ILE A 167 -5.19 -22.76 9.54
N LYS A 168 -6.47 -22.42 9.40
CA LYS A 168 -7.54 -23.42 9.26
C LYS A 168 -7.39 -24.25 7.98
N SER A 169 -6.94 -23.65 6.88
CA SER A 169 -6.63 -24.39 5.65
C SER A 169 -5.44 -25.33 5.82
N LEU A 170 -4.40 -24.91 6.56
CA LEU A 170 -3.22 -25.73 6.88
C LEU A 170 -3.52 -26.92 7.78
N GLN A 171 -4.54 -26.82 8.65
CA GLN A 171 -4.96 -27.94 9.50
C GLN A 171 -5.82 -28.97 8.76
N ARG A 172 -6.34 -28.62 7.58
CA ARG A 172 -7.27 -29.45 6.79
C ARG A 172 -6.62 -30.13 5.58
N GLY A 173 -5.40 -29.74 5.21
CA GLY A 173 -4.62 -30.30 4.09
C GLY A 173 -3.35 -30.94 4.58
#